data_AF-A7NKM3-F1
#
_entry.id   AF-A7NKM3-F1
#
_cell.length_a   1.000
_cell.length_b   1.000
_cell.length_c   1.000
_cell.angle_alpha   90.00
_cell.angle_beta   90.00
_cell.angle_gamma   90.00
#
_symmetry.space_group_name_H-M   'P 1'
#
loop_
_entity.id
_entity.type
_entity.pdbx_description
1 polymer ?
#
loop_
_entity_poly.entity_id
_entity_poly.type
_entity_poly.pdbx_seq_one_letter_code
_entity_poly.pdbx_strand_id
1 'polypeptide(L)'
;MYYQFLLLVHVVCFALWMGAVAASLLVVRTFESRLTTIVGDVTSDAALLRAYIRREVKFVDVVFAGVLVSGIVLAQLYTGWTSWVLTKIGLFVAQFVATMAYIQVFIRPLTYPCPPHLYRRWYGLFAVSLGFFAITLMVVFFGR
;
A
#
# COMPACT_ATOMS: atom_id res chain seq x y z
N MET A 1 4.03 -17.72 24.73
CA MET A 1 3.02 -16.64 24.77
C MET A 1 3.48 -15.40 24.00
N TYR A 2 4.69 -14.88 24.24
CA TYR A 2 5.24 -13.70 23.54
C TYR A 2 5.40 -13.85 22.01
N TYR A 3 5.85 -15.01 21.52
CA TYR A 3 5.95 -15.29 20.09
C TYR A 3 4.62 -15.11 19.34
N GLN A 4 3.54 -15.71 19.87
CA GLN A 4 2.20 -15.66 19.26
C GLN A 4 1.66 -14.23 19.23
N PHE A 5 1.92 -13.45 20.29
CA PHE A 5 1.56 -12.04 20.33
C PHE A 5 2.31 -11.23 19.26
N LEU A 6 3.62 -11.42 19.13
CA LEU A 6 4.43 -10.68 18.16
C LEU A 6 4.08 -11.05 16.71
N LEU A 7 3.77 -12.33 16.48
CA LEU A 7 3.25 -12.82 15.21
C LEU A 7 1.88 -12.23 14.89
N LEU A 8 0.97 -12.15 15.87
CA LEU A 8 -0.32 -11.50 15.70
C LEU A 8 -0.16 -10.04 15.31
N VAL A 9 0.70 -9.28 16.02
CA VAL A 9 1.00 -7.88 15.69
C VAL A 9 1.52 -7.76 14.26
N HIS A 10 2.46 -8.60 13.85
CA HIS A 10 3.01 -8.60 12.50
C HIS A 10 1.92 -8.84 11.44
N VAL A 11 1.09 -9.86 11.63
CA VAL A 11 -0.01 -10.20 10.72
C VAL A 11 -1.06 -9.09 10.68
N VAL A 12 -1.40 -8.50 11.81
CA VAL A 12 -2.36 -7.39 11.89
C VAL A 12 -1.83 -6.15 11.17
N CYS A 13 -0.58 -5.76 11.39
CA CYS A 13 0.03 -4.64 10.67
C CYS A 13 0.03 -4.89 9.15
N PHE A 14 0.34 -6.11 8.72
CA PHE A 14 0.32 -6.47 7.30
C PHE A 14 -1.09 -6.43 6.72
N ALA A 15 -2.08 -6.97 7.44
CA ALA A 15 -3.48 -6.92 7.05
C ALA A 15 -4.01 -5.47 6.96
N LEU A 16 -3.64 -4.61 7.92
CA LEU A 16 -4.00 -3.19 7.90
C LEU A 16 -3.37 -2.45 6.73
N TRP A 17 -2.11 -2.75 6.40
CA TRP A 17 -1.44 -2.17 5.24
C TRP A 17 -2.19 -2.50 3.95
N MET A 18 -2.51 -3.78 3.73
CA MET A 18 -3.22 -4.21 2.53
C MET A 18 -4.69 -3.78 2.51
N GLY A 19 -5.32 -3.72 3.69
CA GLY A 19 -6.66 -3.18 3.86
C GLY A 19 -6.76 -1.71 3.48
N ALA A 20 -5.75 -0.90 3.85
CA ALA A 20 -5.67 0.50 3.42
C ALA A 20 -5.56 0.60 1.89
N VAL A 21 -4.68 -0.17 1.25
CA VAL A 21 -4.56 -0.20 -0.22
C VAL A 21 -5.91 -0.52 -0.89
N ALA A 22 -6.66 -1.49 -0.36
CA ALA A 22 -7.98 -1.85 -0.88
C ALA A 22 -9.03 -0.75 -0.63
N ALA A 23 -9.01 -0.11 0.54
CA ALA A 23 -9.89 1.01 0.85
C ALA A 23 -9.63 2.21 -0.08
N SER A 24 -8.36 2.57 -0.30
CA SER A 24 -7.96 3.58 -1.27
C SER A 24 -8.55 3.33 -2.65
N LEU A 25 -8.51 2.08 -3.13
CA LEU A 25 -9.01 1.70 -4.45
C LEU A 25 -10.51 1.97 -4.56
N LEU A 26 -11.28 1.66 -3.51
CA LEU A 26 -12.72 1.94 -3.48
C LEU A 26 -12.98 3.44 -3.50
N VAL A 27 -12.25 4.22 -2.69
CA VAL A 27 -12.39 5.68 -2.65
C VAL A 27 -12.04 6.31 -3.99
N VAL A 28 -10.93 5.92 -4.61
CA VAL A 28 -10.59 6.37 -5.96
C VAL A 28 -11.72 6.04 -6.93
N ARG A 29 -12.23 4.82 -6.93
CA ARG A 29 -13.32 4.43 -7.82
C ARG A 29 -14.59 5.26 -7.62
N THR A 30 -14.93 5.64 -6.38
CA THR A 30 -16.12 6.48 -6.12
C THR A 30 -15.96 7.91 -6.60
N PHE A 31 -14.73 8.44 -6.59
CA PHE A 31 -14.44 9.79 -7.08
C PHE A 31 -14.18 9.87 -8.59
N GLU A 32 -14.05 8.75 -9.30
CA GLU A 32 -13.75 8.73 -10.75
C GLU A 32 -14.74 9.55 -11.58
N SER A 33 -16.05 9.32 -11.43
CA SER A 33 -17.06 10.05 -12.21
C SER A 33 -17.10 11.55 -11.89
N ARG A 34 -16.77 11.92 -10.65
CA ARG A 34 -16.76 13.31 -10.16
C ARG A 34 -15.52 14.09 -10.57
N LEU A 35 -14.37 13.42 -10.74
CA LEU A 35 -13.09 14.04 -11.07
C LEU A 35 -12.73 13.97 -12.56
N THR A 36 -13.50 13.21 -13.35
CA THR A 36 -13.32 13.07 -14.80
C THR A 36 -14.35 13.85 -15.62
N THR A 37 -15.41 14.36 -14.99
CA THR A 37 -16.41 15.22 -15.63
C THR A 37 -16.26 16.67 -15.16
N ILE A 38 -16.66 17.64 -15.99
CA ILE A 38 -16.61 19.08 -15.67
C ILE A 38 -17.85 19.51 -14.85
N VAL A 39 -18.70 18.55 -14.44
CA VAL A 39 -19.98 18.84 -13.80
C VAL A 39 -19.84 18.72 -12.28
N GLY A 40 -19.94 19.86 -11.57
CA GLY A 40 -19.87 19.93 -10.11
C GLY A 40 -18.66 20.71 -9.57
N ASP A 41 -18.52 20.76 -8.25
CA ASP A 41 -17.37 21.39 -7.58
C ASP A 41 -16.16 20.44 -7.56
N VAL A 42 -15.54 20.28 -8.73
CA VAL A 42 -14.35 19.42 -8.95
C VAL A 42 -13.20 19.83 -8.03
N THR A 43 -13.10 21.12 -7.69
CA THR A 43 -12.07 21.65 -6.79
C THR A 43 -12.19 21.12 -5.37
N SER A 44 -13.42 21.09 -4.83
CA SER A 44 -13.68 20.53 -3.50
C SER A 44 -13.45 19.01 -3.47
N ASP A 45 -13.97 18.27 -4.45
CA ASP A 45 -13.79 16.82 -4.54
C ASP A 45 -12.31 16.42 -4.70
N ALA A 46 -11.54 17.18 -5.49
CA ALA A 46 -10.10 16.97 -5.64
C ALA A 46 -9.33 17.24 -4.35
N ALA A 47 -9.75 18.25 -3.58
CA ALA A 47 -9.17 18.56 -2.28
C ALA A 47 -9.47 17.45 -1.26
N LEU A 48 -10.69 16.90 -1.24
CA LEU A 48 -11.08 15.78 -0.39
C LEU A 48 -10.27 14.52 -0.72
N LEU A 49 -10.14 14.16 -2.00
CA LEU A 49 -9.34 13.01 -2.41
C LEU A 49 -7.88 13.18 -1.98
N ARG A 50 -7.26 14.34 -2.22
CA ARG A 50 -5.88 14.63 -1.80
C ARG A 50 -5.71 14.60 -0.29
N ALA A 51 -6.68 15.11 0.48
CA ALA A 51 -6.65 15.07 1.94
C ALA A 51 -6.76 13.63 2.46
N TYR A 52 -7.64 12.83 1.88
CA TYR A 52 -7.80 11.40 2.18
C TYR A 52 -6.50 10.63 1.90
N ILE A 53 -5.95 10.72 0.68
CA ILE A 53 -4.70 10.04 0.31
C ILE A 53 -3.55 10.45 1.22
N ARG A 54 -3.45 11.74 1.59
CA ARG A 54 -2.38 12.20 2.49
C ARG A 54 -2.47 11.54 3.87
N ARG A 55 -3.68 11.37 4.41
CA ARG A 55 -3.89 10.68 5.69
C ARG A 55 -3.58 9.20 5.55
N GLU A 56 -4.00 8.61 4.43
CA GLU A 56 -3.80 7.19 4.18
C GLU A 56 -2.32 6.84 3.96
N VAL A 57 -1.55 7.67 3.25
CA VAL A 57 -0.10 7.50 3.14
C VAL A 57 0.57 7.50 4.52
N LYS A 58 0.20 8.44 5.41
CA LYS A 58 0.73 8.45 6.78
C LYS A 58 0.35 7.19 7.56
N PHE A 59 -0.89 6.72 7.41
CA PHE A 59 -1.33 5.48 8.04
C PHE A 59 -0.53 4.29 7.53
N VAL A 60 -0.38 4.17 6.20
CA VAL A 60 0.41 3.16 5.51
C VAL A 60 1.87 3.16 5.98
N ASP A 61 2.49 4.33 6.13
CA ASP A 61 3.87 4.45 6.64
C ASP A 61 4.01 3.85 8.05
N VAL A 62 3.05 4.14 8.94
CA VAL A 62 3.05 3.63 10.32
C VAL A 62 2.85 2.11 10.36
N VAL A 63 1.88 1.58 9.61
CA VAL A 63 1.65 0.13 9.60
C VAL A 63 2.77 -0.63 8.90
N PHE A 64 3.37 -0.05 7.85
CA PHE A 64 4.56 -0.61 7.19
C PHE A 64 5.75 -0.68 8.15
N ALA A 65 6.03 0.39 8.89
CA ALA A 65 7.04 0.37 9.95
C ALA A 65 6.73 -0.70 11.00
N GLY A 66 5.45 -0.85 11.37
CA GLY A 66 4.98 -1.93 12.24
C GLY A 66 5.30 -3.32 11.70
N VAL A 67 5.03 -3.61 10.42
CA VAL A 67 5.39 -4.88 9.76
C VAL A 67 6.91 -5.09 9.81
N LEU A 68 7.69 -4.08 9.47
CA LEU A 68 9.15 -4.19 9.41
C LEU A 68 9.77 -4.44 10.80
N VAL A 69 9.39 -3.64 11.79
CA VAL A 69 9.90 -3.75 13.17
C VAL A 69 9.49 -5.09 13.79
N SER A 70 8.21 -5.46 13.69
CA SER A 70 7.74 -6.75 14.22
C SER A 70 8.42 -7.93 13.51
N GLY A 71 8.62 -7.85 12.19
CA GLY A 71 9.32 -8.87 11.41
C GLY A 71 10.80 -9.03 11.81
N ILE A 72 11.50 -7.92 12.02
CA ILE A 72 12.90 -7.93 12.49
C ILE A 72 12.99 -8.50 13.91
N VAL A 73 12.09 -8.14 14.81
CA VAL A 73 12.09 -8.67 16.18
C VAL A 73 11.78 -10.18 16.18
N LEU A 74 10.85 -10.64 15.34
CA LEU A 74 10.60 -12.07 15.11
C LEU A 74 11.86 -12.80 14.62
N ALA A 75 12.57 -12.22 13.65
CA ALA A 75 13.82 -12.75 13.12
C ALA A 75 14.92 -12.83 14.18
N GLN A 76 15.11 -11.77 14.96
CA GLN A 76 16.15 -11.69 15.97
C GLN A 76 15.91 -12.66 17.15
N LEU A 77 14.66 -12.81 17.60
CA LEU A 77 14.36 -13.52 18.85
C LEU A 77 13.88 -14.96 18.65
N TYR A 78 13.31 -15.31 17.50
CA TYR A 78 12.60 -16.59 17.33
C TYR A 78 12.94 -17.35 16.06
N THR A 79 12.93 -16.71 14.88
CA THR A 79 13.06 -17.43 13.60
C THR A 79 14.49 -17.49 13.05
N GLY A 80 15.39 -16.63 13.55
CA GLY A 80 16.76 -16.48 13.05
C GLY A 80 16.85 -15.70 11.73
N TRP A 81 18.06 -15.26 11.40
CA TRP A 81 18.40 -14.58 10.15
C TRP A 81 18.77 -15.59 9.06
N THR A 82 17.77 -16.07 8.34
CA THR A 82 17.98 -16.91 7.16
C THR A 82 17.95 -16.08 5.89
N SER A 83 18.52 -16.59 4.79
CA SER A 83 18.36 -15.99 3.46
C SER A 83 16.89 -15.73 3.13
N TRP A 84 15.99 -16.60 3.59
CA TRP A 84 14.56 -16.48 3.41
C TRP A 84 13.93 -15.27 4.12
N VAL A 85 14.37 -14.96 5.34
CA VAL A 85 13.95 -13.75 6.05
C VAL A 85 14.41 -12.51 5.29
N LEU A 86 15.63 -12.51 4.77
CA LEU A 86 16.16 -11.42 3.95
C LEU A 86 15.35 -11.24 2.66
N THR A 87 14.96 -12.33 1.99
CA THR A 87 14.09 -12.27 0.80
C THR A 87 12.74 -11.62 1.11
N LYS A 88 12.10 -11.99 2.23
CA LYS A 88 10.82 -11.39 2.64
C LYS A 88 10.94 -9.90 2.94
N ILE A 89 11.97 -9.49 3.68
CA ILE A 89 12.25 -8.07 3.96
C ILE A 89 12.48 -7.32 2.65
N GLY A 90 13.29 -7.89 1.74
CA GLY A 90 13.54 -7.32 0.43
C GLY A 90 12.26 -7.12 -0.38
N LEU A 91 11.34 -8.09 -0.37
CA LEU A 91 10.05 -7.98 -1.05
C LEU A 91 9.17 -6.88 -0.47
N PHE A 92 9.07 -6.78 0.86
CA PHE A 92 8.30 -5.72 1.51
C PHE A 92 8.85 -4.33 1.20
N VAL A 93 10.18 -4.17 1.28
CA VAL A 93 10.84 -2.91 0.94
C VAL A 93 10.67 -2.60 -0.54
N ALA A 94 10.84 -3.58 -1.44
CA ALA A 94 10.63 -3.40 -2.87
C ALA A 94 9.19 -2.97 -3.19
N GLN A 95 8.20 -3.59 -2.56
CA GLN A 95 6.78 -3.22 -2.71
C GLN A 95 6.53 -1.78 -2.27
N PHE A 96 7.07 -1.37 -1.12
CA PHE A 96 6.92 -0.02 -0.59
C PHE A 96 7.61 1.02 -1.51
N VAL A 97 8.84 0.75 -1.94
CA VAL A 97 9.58 1.64 -2.84
C VAL A 97 8.90 1.74 -4.20
N ALA A 98 8.46 0.63 -4.79
CA ALA A 98 7.78 0.61 -6.09
C ALA A 98 6.47 1.41 -6.05
N THR A 99 5.67 1.25 -4.98
CA THR A 99 4.42 1.99 -4.82
C THR A 99 4.67 3.49 -4.59
N MET A 100 5.64 3.87 -3.76
CA MET A 100 5.98 5.28 -3.58
C MET A 100 6.58 5.92 -4.83
N ALA A 101 7.48 5.25 -5.53
CA ALA A 101 8.03 5.73 -6.79
C ALA A 101 6.92 5.96 -7.83
N TYR A 102 5.97 5.02 -7.95
CA TYR A 102 4.83 5.16 -8.84
C TYR A 102 3.95 6.36 -8.46
N ILE A 103 3.69 6.58 -7.17
CA ILE A 103 2.93 7.75 -6.70
C ILE A 103 3.64 9.06 -7.10
N GLN A 104 4.95 9.16 -6.87
CA GLN A 104 5.72 10.36 -7.18
C GLN A 104 5.71 10.69 -8.68
N VAL A 105 5.86 9.66 -9.52
CA VAL A 105 6.01 9.83 -10.98
C VAL A 105 4.67 10.01 -11.69
N PHE A 106 3.66 9.21 -11.34
CA PHE A 106 2.43 9.12 -12.15
C PHE A 106 1.21 9.77 -11.50
N ILE A 107 1.18 9.82 -10.17
CA ILE A 107 -0.01 10.25 -9.42
C ILE A 107 0.09 11.70 -8.97
N ARG A 108 1.19 12.11 -8.34
CA ARG A 108 1.39 13.49 -7.88
C ARG A 108 1.23 14.54 -8.99
N PRO A 109 1.67 14.30 -10.23
CA PRO A 109 1.48 15.27 -11.32
C PRO A 109 0.03 15.40 -11.83
N LEU A 110 -0.91 14.56 -11.37
CA LEU A 110 -2.31 14.65 -11.80
C LEU A 110 -2.96 15.95 -11.31
N THR A 111 -3.43 16.74 -12.26
CA THR A 111 -4.27 17.92 -12.07
C THR A 111 -5.72 17.55 -12.38
N TYR A 112 -6.64 17.93 -11.50
CA TYR A 112 -8.08 17.67 -11.67
C TYR A 112 -8.81 18.95 -12.13
N PRO A 113 -9.88 18.85 -12.95
CA PRO A 113 -10.39 17.63 -13.58
C PRO A 113 -9.37 17.02 -14.54
N CYS A 114 -9.32 15.69 -14.61
CA CYS A 114 -8.43 14.97 -15.52
C CYS A 114 -9.23 14.04 -16.44
N PRO A 115 -8.83 13.86 -17.70
CA PRO A 115 -9.49 12.92 -18.59
C PRO A 115 -9.38 11.47 -18.07
N PRO A 116 -10.36 10.59 -18.36
CA PRO A 116 -10.42 9.22 -17.82
C PRO A 116 -9.16 8.38 -18.07
N HIS A 117 -8.48 8.58 -19.20
CA HIS A 117 -7.25 7.85 -19.52
C HIS A 117 -6.08 8.21 -18.59
N LEU A 118 -6.03 9.45 -18.07
CA LEU A 118 -5.05 9.85 -17.05
C LEU A 118 -5.48 9.34 -15.66
N TYR A 119 -6.78 9.34 -15.36
CA TYR A 119 -7.31 8.81 -14.11
C TYR A 119 -6.97 7.32 -13.91
N ARG A 120 -6.92 6.55 -15.00
CA ARG A 120 -6.52 5.12 -14.98
C ARG A 120 -5.16 4.85 -14.34
N ARG A 121 -4.27 5.84 -14.24
CA ARG A 121 -2.98 5.68 -13.54
C ARG A 121 -3.15 5.26 -12.09
N TRP A 122 -4.24 5.67 -11.43
CA TRP A 122 -4.59 5.18 -10.09
C TRP A 122 -4.76 3.67 -10.03
N TYR A 123 -5.49 3.09 -10.99
CA TYR A 123 -5.65 1.63 -11.07
C TYR A 123 -4.32 0.91 -11.30
N GLY A 124 -3.39 1.54 -12.03
CA GLY A 124 -2.02 1.05 -12.17
C GLY A 124 -1.27 0.99 -10.84
N LEU A 125 -1.39 2.01 -9.98
CA LEU A 125 -0.79 1.99 -8.64
C LEU A 125 -1.30 0.79 -7.82
N PHE A 126 -2.61 0.57 -7.82
CA PHE A 126 -3.23 -0.54 -7.09
C PHE A 126 -2.84 -1.90 -7.68
N ALA A 127 -2.75 -2.01 -9.01
CA ALA A 127 -2.29 -3.22 -9.67
C ALA A 127 -0.85 -3.57 -9.27
N VAL A 128 0.05 -2.58 -9.19
CA VAL A 128 1.42 -2.79 -8.70
C VAL A 128 1.40 -3.26 -7.25
N SER A 129 0.68 -2.57 -6.36
CA SER A 129 0.62 -2.93 -4.94
C SER A 129 0.04 -4.33 -4.70
N LEU A 130 -1.10 -4.64 -5.34
CA LEU A 130 -1.75 -5.96 -5.24
C LEU A 130 -0.94 -7.07 -5.92
N GLY A 131 -0.22 -6.75 -7.00
CA GLY A 131 0.70 -7.68 -7.65
C GLY A 131 1.85 -8.08 -6.73
N PHE A 132 2.52 -7.12 -6.10
CA PHE A 132 3.55 -7.39 -5.09
C PHE A 132 3.00 -8.15 -3.88
N PHE A 133 1.77 -7.85 -3.46
CA PHE A 133 1.10 -8.61 -2.42
C PHE A 133 0.89 -10.08 -2.82
N ALA A 134 0.40 -10.33 -4.04
CA ALA A 134 0.22 -11.69 -4.55
C ALA A 134 1.56 -12.45 -4.64
N ILE A 135 2.63 -11.79 -5.12
CA ILE A 135 3.98 -12.35 -5.13
C ILE A 135 4.43 -12.67 -3.71
N THR A 136 4.20 -11.76 -2.75
CA THR A 136 4.58 -11.96 -1.36
C THR A 136 3.85 -13.15 -0.75
N LEU A 137 2.54 -13.28 -0.99
CA LEU A 137 1.78 -14.47 -0.56
C LEU A 137 2.34 -15.73 -1.20
N MET A 138 2.63 -15.70 -2.50
CA MET A 138 3.19 -16.86 -3.20
C MET A 138 4.52 -17.28 -2.58
N VAL A 139 5.43 -16.33 -2.36
CA VAL A 139 6.71 -16.57 -1.69
C VAL A 139 6.46 -17.12 -0.29
N VAL A 140 5.67 -16.46 0.54
CA VAL A 140 5.44 -16.86 1.94
C VAL A 140 4.81 -18.25 2.07
N PHE A 141 3.84 -18.61 1.22
CA PHE A 141 3.10 -19.87 1.34
C PHE A 141 3.73 -21.03 0.55
N PHE A 142 4.33 -20.77 -0.61
CA PHE A 142 4.86 -21.80 -1.50
C PHE A 142 6.38 -21.89 -1.54
N GLY A 143 7.11 -20.88 -1.07
CA GLY A 143 8.58 -20.89 -1.04
C GLY A 143 9.19 -21.64 0.14
N ARG A 144 8.61 -22.77 0.52
CA ARG A 144 9.15 -23.65 1.58
C ARG A 144 10.39 -24.37 1.09
#